data_AF-A0A0A0YUP2-F1
#
_entry.id   AF-A0A0A0YUP2-F1
#
_cell.length_a   1.000
_cell.length_b   1.000
_cell.length_c   1.000
_cell.angle_alpha   90.00
_cell.angle_beta   90.00
_cell.angle_gamma   90.00
#
_symmetry.space_group_name_H-M   'P 1'
#
loop_
_entity.id
_entity.type
_entity.pdbx_description
1 polymer ?
#
loop_
_entity_poly.entity_id
_entity_poly.type
_entity_poly.pdbx_seq_one_letter_code
_entity_poly.pdbx_strand_id
1 'polypeptide(L)'
;GESLIPETYWVLKRLNMLPKMQQSHFVKKYSVQFVNAAGKLSAPFYFWDNKPHECSQTWQVVRSEFDKMMLDNAREHGVDVHEGIRVVDVLFEGDRAVGVTVQDENGGRRDVRARVVVDASGQNGMLQNRFHLRVWDPVLSKSAVWTYWKGAYRDTGKDEGATMVLQTADRHGWYWFIPQ
;
A
#
# COMPACT_ATOMS: atom_id res chain seq x y z
N GLY A 1 0.35 5.61 3.30
CA GLY A 1 -0.20 4.86 2.15
C GLY A 1 -1.20 3.84 2.64
N GLU A 2 -2.23 4.34 3.33
CA GLU A 2 -3.15 3.57 4.17
C GLU A 2 -4.55 3.45 3.56
N SER A 3 -4.86 4.25 2.55
CA SER A 3 -6.19 4.28 1.97
C SER A 3 -6.33 3.32 0.81
N LEU A 4 -7.04 2.21 1.02
CA LEU A 4 -7.30 1.26 -0.05
C LEU A 4 -8.41 1.77 -0.99
N ILE A 5 -8.49 1.14 -2.15
CA ILE A 5 -9.52 1.39 -3.18
C ILE A 5 -10.38 0.14 -3.37
N PRO A 6 -11.66 0.28 -3.77
CA PRO A 6 -12.60 -0.85 -3.95
C PRO A 6 -12.05 -2.04 -4.72
N GLU A 7 -11.24 -1.79 -5.76
CA GLU A 7 -10.78 -2.85 -6.65
C GLU A 7 -9.73 -3.79 -6.02
N THR A 8 -9.16 -3.43 -4.87
CA THR A 8 -8.33 -4.37 -4.08
C THR A 8 -9.14 -5.57 -3.59
N TYR A 9 -10.47 -5.44 -3.48
CA TYR A 9 -11.38 -6.51 -3.04
C TYR A 9 -11.14 -7.83 -3.78
N TRP A 10 -10.95 -7.80 -5.10
CA TRP A 10 -10.82 -9.03 -5.89
C TRP A 10 -9.49 -9.74 -5.65
N VAL A 11 -8.42 -8.97 -5.44
CA VAL A 11 -7.12 -9.54 -5.07
C VAL A 11 -7.21 -10.13 -3.66
N LEU A 12 -7.77 -9.39 -2.71
CA LEU A 12 -8.00 -9.89 -1.35
C LEU A 12 -8.88 -11.15 -1.34
N LYS A 13 -9.90 -11.21 -2.19
CA LYS A 13 -10.74 -12.41 -2.37
C LYS A 13 -9.93 -13.60 -2.85
N ARG A 14 -9.13 -13.42 -3.91
CA ARG A 14 -8.27 -14.46 -4.49
C ARG A 14 -7.22 -14.96 -3.52
N LEU A 15 -6.78 -14.12 -2.58
CA LEU A 15 -5.80 -14.45 -1.55
C LEU A 15 -6.43 -14.98 -0.25
N ASN A 16 -7.74 -15.25 -0.22
CA ASN A 16 -8.49 -15.66 0.98
C ASN A 16 -8.38 -14.68 2.16
N MET A 17 -8.17 -13.40 1.87
CA MET A 17 -7.99 -12.34 2.88
C MET A 17 -9.29 -11.65 3.27
N LEU A 18 -10.37 -11.74 2.48
CA LEU A 18 -11.62 -11.03 2.77
C LEU A 18 -12.20 -11.32 4.17
N PRO A 19 -12.29 -12.58 4.64
CA PRO A 19 -12.79 -12.85 5.98
C PRO A 19 -11.95 -12.15 7.07
N LYS A 20 -10.62 -12.16 6.94
CA LYS A 20 -9.70 -11.49 7.86
C LYS A 20 -9.88 -9.97 7.83
N MET A 21 -10.06 -9.38 6.65
CA MET A 21 -10.30 -7.94 6.49
C MET A 21 -11.65 -7.51 7.05
N GLN A 22 -12.71 -8.29 6.84
CA GLN A 22 -14.04 -8.02 7.39
C GLN A 22 -14.07 -8.07 8.92
N GLN A 23 -13.26 -8.94 9.52
CA GLN A 23 -13.12 -9.10 10.98
C GLN A 23 -12.07 -8.16 11.59
N SER A 24 -11.27 -7.49 10.77
CA SER A 24 -10.26 -6.54 11.26
C SER A 24 -10.91 -5.30 11.87
N HIS A 25 -10.15 -4.62 12.72
CA HIS A 25 -10.57 -3.35 13.32
C HIS A 25 -10.36 -2.15 12.38
N PHE A 26 -9.84 -2.37 11.17
CA PHE A 26 -9.58 -1.31 10.22
C PHE A 26 -10.85 -0.54 9.88
N VAL A 27 -10.73 0.78 9.80
CA VAL A 27 -11.85 1.68 9.50
C VAL A 27 -12.41 1.36 8.12
N LYS A 28 -13.73 1.18 8.05
CA LYS A 28 -14.43 0.94 6.80
C LYS A 28 -14.56 2.25 6.02
N LYS A 29 -14.13 2.22 4.77
CA LYS A 29 -14.16 3.33 3.81
C LYS A 29 -15.24 3.06 2.78
N TYR A 30 -16.19 3.98 2.68
CA TYR A 30 -17.31 3.93 1.74
C TYR A 30 -17.25 5.01 0.65
N SER A 31 -16.40 6.02 0.84
CA SER A 31 -16.36 7.20 0.00
C SER A 31 -15.00 7.91 0.00
N VAL A 32 -14.89 8.90 -0.89
CA VAL A 32 -13.88 9.96 -0.87
C VAL A 32 -14.60 11.29 -0.95
N GLN A 33 -14.06 12.30 -0.28
CA GLN A 33 -14.56 13.68 -0.31
C GLN A 33 -13.43 14.64 -0.64
N PHE A 34 -13.78 15.73 -1.32
CA PHE A 34 -12.83 16.73 -1.77
C PHE A 34 -13.19 18.09 -1.20
N VAL A 35 -12.20 18.80 -0.68
CA VAL A 35 -12.30 20.21 -0.33
C VAL A 35 -11.52 21.00 -1.37
N ASN A 36 -12.20 21.90 -2.07
CA ASN A 36 -11.56 22.71 -3.11
C ASN A 36 -10.72 23.85 -2.49
N ALA A 37 -9.97 24.57 -3.33
CA ALA A 37 -9.14 25.71 -2.89
C ALA A 37 -9.90 26.86 -2.20
N ALA A 38 -11.24 26.92 -2.32
CA ALA A 38 -12.09 27.89 -1.63
C ALA A 38 -12.65 27.35 -0.29
N GLY A 39 -12.21 26.17 0.15
CA GLY A 39 -12.69 25.52 1.37
C GLY A 39 -14.06 24.86 1.25
N LYS A 40 -14.62 24.72 0.04
CA LYS A 40 -15.92 24.10 -0.16
C LYS A 40 -15.78 22.58 -0.24
N LEU A 41 -16.48 21.89 0.66
CA LEU A 41 -16.59 20.43 0.69
C LEU A 41 -17.54 19.93 -0.42
N SER A 42 -17.15 18.84 -1.10
CA SER A 42 -17.98 18.13 -2.07
C SER A 42 -19.02 17.26 -1.37
N ALA A 43 -20.08 16.88 -2.10
CA ALA A 43 -20.84 15.70 -1.70
C ALA A 43 -19.90 14.47 -1.63
N PRO A 44 -20.16 13.51 -0.72
CA PRO A 44 -19.39 12.26 -0.70
C PRO A 44 -19.52 11.51 -2.01
N PHE A 45 -18.39 11.09 -2.58
CA PHE A 45 -18.38 10.15 -3.69
C PHE A 45 -18.49 8.73 -3.11
N TYR A 46 -19.72 8.25 -2.91
CA TYR A 46 -19.95 6.88 -2.44
C TYR A 46 -19.67 5.87 -3.54
N PHE A 47 -18.84 4.87 -3.24
CA PHE A 47 -18.48 3.84 -4.21
C PHE A 47 -19.68 2.98 -4.62
N TRP A 48 -20.62 2.78 -3.71
CA TRP A 48 -21.82 1.96 -3.93
C TRP A 48 -22.71 2.52 -5.05
N ASP A 49 -22.81 3.84 -5.17
CA ASP A 49 -23.66 4.50 -6.15
C ASP A 49 -23.20 4.22 -7.58
N ASN A 50 -21.90 3.96 -7.77
CA ASN A 50 -21.32 3.60 -9.06
C ASN A 50 -21.26 2.07 -9.28
N LYS A 51 -21.11 1.29 -8.22
CA LYS A 51 -21.06 -0.18 -8.29
C LYS A 51 -21.75 -0.78 -7.07
N PRO A 52 -23.03 -1.17 -7.16
CA PRO A 52 -23.79 -1.70 -6.02
C PRO A 52 -23.39 -3.15 -5.73
N HIS A 53 -22.22 -3.33 -5.13
CA HIS A 53 -21.62 -4.62 -4.79
C HIS A 53 -20.77 -4.48 -3.53
N GLU A 54 -20.56 -5.58 -2.79
CA GLU A 54 -19.78 -5.61 -1.55
C GLU A 54 -18.37 -4.98 -1.69
N CYS A 55 -17.76 -5.11 -2.88
CA CYS A 55 -16.47 -4.49 -3.19
C CYS A 55 -16.44 -2.96 -3.03
N SER A 56 -17.60 -2.30 -3.00
CA SER A 56 -17.73 -0.86 -2.81
C SER A 56 -17.63 -0.42 -1.35
N GLN A 57 -17.26 -1.33 -0.45
CA GLN A 57 -16.63 -1.00 0.81
C GLN A 57 -15.16 -1.47 0.76
N THR A 58 -14.25 -0.61 1.18
CA THR A 58 -12.83 -0.93 1.34
C THR A 58 -12.32 -0.41 2.68
N TRP A 59 -11.03 -0.47 2.97
CA TRP A 59 -10.51 -0.17 4.31
C TRP A 59 -9.49 0.97 4.30
N GLN A 60 -9.46 1.74 5.39
CA GLN A 60 -8.27 2.49 5.78
C GLN A 60 -7.46 1.59 6.70
N VAL A 61 -6.23 1.28 6.33
CA VAL A 61 -5.43 0.26 7.00
C VAL A 61 -4.22 0.84 7.68
N VAL A 62 -3.88 0.33 8.87
CA VAL A 62 -2.56 0.56 9.46
C VAL A 62 -1.57 -0.34 8.72
N ARG A 63 -0.64 0.25 7.95
CA ARG A 63 0.18 -0.51 7.00
C ARG A 63 1.09 -1.55 7.65
N SER A 64 1.63 -1.28 8.83
CA SER A 64 2.43 -2.28 9.56
C SER A 64 1.63 -3.55 9.87
N GLU A 65 0.37 -3.39 10.23
CA GLU A 65 -0.50 -4.50 10.58
C GLU A 65 -1.06 -5.20 9.35
N PHE A 66 -1.52 -4.43 8.35
CA PHE A 66 -2.01 -4.97 7.10
C PHE A 66 -0.93 -5.75 6.34
N ASP A 67 0.29 -5.20 6.23
CA ASP A 67 1.39 -5.87 5.53
C ASP A 67 1.79 -7.16 6.28
N LYS A 68 1.79 -7.14 7.62
CA LYS A 68 2.00 -8.34 8.43
C LYS A 68 0.90 -9.38 8.21
N MET A 69 -0.36 -8.98 8.20
CA MET A 69 -1.48 -9.89 7.93
C MET A 69 -1.36 -10.54 6.55
N MET A 70 -0.95 -9.78 5.54
CA MET A 70 -0.71 -10.30 4.18
C MET A 70 0.46 -11.28 4.15
N LEU A 71 1.54 -10.99 4.87
CA LEU A 71 2.72 -11.83 4.95
C LEU A 71 2.46 -13.13 5.72
N ASP A 72 1.74 -13.04 6.84
CA ASP A 72 1.31 -14.20 7.62
C ASP A 72 0.32 -15.06 6.83
N ASN A 73 -0.57 -14.45 6.05
CA ASN A 73 -1.42 -15.18 5.13
C ASN A 73 -0.61 -15.95 4.07
N ALA A 74 0.48 -15.38 3.55
CA ALA A 74 1.36 -16.11 2.64
C ALA A 74 1.99 -17.34 3.33
N ARG A 75 2.44 -17.22 4.58
CA ARG A 75 2.95 -18.35 5.38
C ARG A 75 1.91 -19.45 5.55
N GLU A 76 0.67 -19.07 5.90
CA GLU A 76 -0.45 -20.01 6.04
C GLU A 76 -0.74 -20.78 4.74
N HIS A 77 -0.42 -20.19 3.58
CA HIS A 77 -0.54 -20.83 2.27
C HIS A 77 0.76 -21.53 1.81
N GLY A 78 1.69 -21.79 2.74
CA GLY A 78 2.90 -22.59 2.49
C GLY A 78 4.08 -21.83 1.88
N VAL A 79 4.07 -20.50 1.93
CA VAL A 79 5.23 -19.69 1.50
C VAL A 79 6.27 -19.66 2.63
N ASP A 80 7.51 -20.01 2.31
CA ASP A 80 8.65 -19.81 3.20
C ASP A 80 8.96 -18.31 3.30
N VAL A 81 8.69 -17.73 4.47
CA VAL A 81 8.91 -16.30 4.73
C VAL A 81 10.00 -16.11 5.78
N HIS A 82 11.00 -15.33 5.40
CA HIS A 82 12.11 -14.95 6.27
C HIS A 82 12.10 -13.43 6.53
N GLU A 83 11.84 -13.04 7.78
CA GLU A 83 11.98 -11.65 8.25
C GLU A 83 13.38 -11.44 8.85
N GLY A 84 13.85 -10.19 8.93
CA GLY A 84 15.23 -9.89 9.39
C GLY A 84 16.32 -10.29 8.40
N ILE A 85 15.95 -10.70 7.18
CA ILE A 85 16.87 -11.15 6.14
C ILE A 85 16.82 -10.16 4.97
N ARG A 86 17.93 -9.48 4.70
CA ARG A 86 18.05 -8.51 3.61
C ARG A 86 18.63 -9.16 2.37
N VAL A 87 17.94 -9.04 1.24
CA VAL A 87 18.54 -9.33 -0.07
C VAL A 87 19.54 -8.22 -0.42
N VAL A 88 20.79 -8.58 -0.68
CA VAL A 88 21.88 -7.63 -0.98
C VAL A 88 22.38 -7.70 -2.41
N ASP A 89 22.24 -8.86 -3.08
CA ASP A 89 22.49 -8.97 -4.52
C ASP A 89 21.59 -10.02 -5.18
N VAL A 90 21.45 -9.94 -6.50
CA VAL A 90 20.83 -10.96 -7.35
C VAL A 90 21.91 -11.67 -8.15
N LEU A 91 21.89 -13.00 -8.10
CA LEU A 91 22.86 -13.86 -8.78
C LEU A 91 22.44 -14.06 -10.23
N PHE A 92 23.41 -13.94 -11.15
CA PHE A 92 23.18 -14.12 -12.58
C PHE A 92 24.17 -15.12 -13.19
N GLU A 93 23.66 -15.91 -14.13
CA GLU A 93 24.45 -16.72 -15.06
C GLU A 93 24.09 -16.26 -16.48
N GLY A 94 25.01 -15.52 -17.12
CA GLY A 94 24.70 -14.78 -18.34
C GLY A 94 23.61 -13.72 -18.09
N ASP A 95 22.51 -13.81 -18.83
CA ASP A 95 21.35 -12.93 -18.73
C ASP A 95 20.26 -13.45 -17.78
N ARG A 96 20.43 -14.66 -17.23
CA ARG A 96 19.42 -15.31 -16.39
C ARG A 96 19.69 -15.09 -14.90
N ALA A 97 18.68 -14.58 -14.18
CA ALA A 97 18.70 -14.60 -12.72
C ALA A 97 18.57 -16.04 -12.18
N VAL A 98 19.46 -16.42 -11.27
CA VAL A 98 19.59 -17.79 -10.73
C VAL A 98 19.53 -17.86 -9.20
N GLY A 99 19.27 -16.73 -8.54
CA GLY A 99 19.15 -16.67 -7.09
C GLY A 99 19.43 -15.29 -6.53
N VAL A 100 19.61 -15.23 -5.22
CA VAL A 100 19.92 -14.00 -4.48
C VAL A 100 20.98 -14.27 -3.42
N THR A 101 21.80 -13.26 -3.14
CA THR A 101 22.63 -13.23 -1.93
C THR A 101 21.85 -12.51 -0.84
N VAL A 102 21.71 -13.14 0.31
CA VAL A 102 21.03 -12.59 1.48
C VAL A 102 22.01 -12.32 2.62
N GLN A 103 21.66 -11.38 3.47
CA GLN A 103 22.39 -11.01 4.68
C GLN A 103 21.45 -11.05 5.89
N ASP A 104 21.88 -11.70 6.97
CA ASP A 104 21.17 -11.70 8.25
C ASP A 104 21.57 -10.50 9.14
N GLU A 105 20.88 -10.35 10.28
CA GLU A 105 21.10 -9.24 11.22
C GLU A 105 22.50 -9.23 11.86
N ASN A 106 23.17 -10.38 11.91
CA ASN A 106 24.54 -10.50 12.41
C ASN A 106 25.58 -10.21 11.31
N GLY A 107 25.13 -9.86 10.11
CA GLY A 107 25.97 -9.56 8.95
C GLY A 107 26.40 -10.79 8.14
N GLY A 108 25.99 -12.00 8.55
CA GLY A 108 26.27 -13.25 7.86
C GLY A 108 25.63 -13.27 6.48
N ARG A 109 26.40 -13.68 5.46
CA ARG A 109 25.93 -13.73 4.06
C ARG A 109 25.86 -15.16 3.55
N ARG A 110 24.82 -15.44 2.76
CA ARG A 110 24.67 -16.71 2.05
C ARG A 110 23.88 -16.53 0.76
N ASP A 111 24.07 -17.47 -0.16
CA ASP A 111 23.32 -17.52 -1.41
C ASP A 111 22.09 -18.42 -1.30
N VAL A 112 21.00 -18.00 -1.93
CA VAL A 112 19.75 -18.75 -2.07
C VAL A 112 19.46 -18.88 -3.56
N ARG A 113 19.51 -20.12 -4.07
CA ARG A 113 19.27 -20.42 -5.49
C ARG A 113 17.77 -20.45 -5.78
N ALA A 114 17.38 -19.85 -6.91
CA ALA A 114 16.01 -19.81 -7.38
C ALA A 114 15.95 -19.79 -8.91
N ARG A 115 14.85 -20.29 -9.49
CA ARG A 115 14.68 -20.27 -10.96
C ARG A 115 14.19 -18.93 -11.50
N VAL A 116 13.50 -18.17 -10.65
CA VAL A 116 12.90 -16.87 -10.94
C VAL A 116 13.08 -16.00 -9.71
N VAL A 117 13.40 -14.73 -9.92
CA VAL A 117 13.48 -13.71 -8.88
C VAL A 117 12.48 -12.61 -9.22
N VAL A 118 11.63 -12.25 -8.25
CA VAL A 118 10.68 -11.14 -8.39
C VAL A 118 11.13 -10.03 -7.45
N ASP A 119 11.41 -8.85 -8.01
CA ASP A 119 11.73 -7.67 -7.22
C ASP A 119 10.45 -6.99 -6.73
N ALA A 120 10.13 -7.21 -5.45
CA ALA A 120 9.04 -6.56 -4.73
C ALA A 120 9.56 -5.56 -3.67
N SER A 121 10.75 -4.98 -3.88
CA SER A 121 11.43 -4.09 -2.91
C SER A 121 10.83 -2.68 -2.77
N GLY A 122 9.69 -2.40 -3.43
CA GLY A 122 9.06 -1.08 -3.42
C GLY A 122 9.95 -0.01 -4.05
N GLN A 123 10.05 1.17 -3.42
CA GLN A 123 10.83 2.29 -3.97
C GLN A 123 12.34 2.04 -4.03
N ASN A 124 12.84 1.07 -3.26
CA ASN A 124 14.24 0.67 -3.31
C ASN A 124 14.64 0.19 -4.71
N GLY A 125 13.73 -0.50 -5.42
CA GLY A 125 13.88 -0.87 -6.84
C GLY A 125 15.21 -1.53 -7.17
N MET A 126 15.54 -2.63 -6.49
CA MET A 126 16.84 -3.29 -6.57
C MET A 126 17.27 -3.65 -8.01
N LEU A 127 16.44 -4.38 -8.75
CA LEU A 127 16.72 -4.76 -10.14
C LEU A 127 16.61 -3.54 -11.07
N GLN A 128 15.65 -2.65 -10.80
CA GLN A 128 15.49 -1.41 -11.56
C GLN A 128 16.76 -0.56 -11.53
N ASN A 129 17.39 -0.44 -10.37
CA ASN A 129 18.65 0.30 -10.20
C ASN A 129 19.83 -0.42 -10.82
N ARG A 130 19.95 -1.74 -10.62
CA ARG A 130 21.04 -2.56 -11.19
C ARG A 130 21.10 -2.46 -12.70
N PHE A 131 19.95 -2.43 -13.36
CA PHE A 131 19.85 -2.35 -14.82
C PHE A 131 19.63 -0.93 -15.34
N HIS A 132 19.69 0.09 -14.48
CA HIS A 132 19.48 1.49 -14.86
C HIS A 132 18.17 1.74 -15.63
N LEU A 133 17.10 1.04 -15.23
CA LEU A 133 15.80 1.08 -15.92
C LEU A 133 14.89 2.21 -15.44
N ARG A 134 15.32 3.01 -14.46
CA ARG A 134 14.48 4.07 -13.89
C ARG A 134 14.40 5.26 -14.83
N VAL A 135 13.19 5.53 -15.31
CA VAL A 135 12.82 6.75 -16.03
C VAL A 135 11.91 7.56 -15.11
N TRP A 136 12.32 8.80 -14.81
CA TRP A 136 11.53 9.71 -14.00
C TRP A 136 10.47 10.39 -14.85
N ASP A 137 9.27 10.55 -14.29
CA ASP A 137 8.24 11.36 -14.91
C ASP A 137 8.63 12.86 -14.80
N PRO A 138 8.75 13.59 -15.91
CA PRO A 138 9.23 14.97 -15.89
C PRO A 138 8.20 15.96 -15.33
N VAL A 139 6.92 15.57 -15.24
CA VAL A 139 5.82 16.42 -14.76
C VAL A 139 5.50 16.11 -13.29
N LEU A 140 5.58 14.84 -12.89
CA LEU A 140 5.22 14.38 -11.55
C LEU A 140 6.39 14.45 -10.56
N SER A 141 6.98 15.63 -10.42
CA SER A 141 7.95 15.93 -9.36
C SER A 141 7.22 16.39 -8.10
N LYS A 142 6.80 15.42 -7.27
CA LYS A 142 6.02 15.66 -6.05
C LYS A 142 6.78 15.18 -4.81
N SER A 143 6.61 15.91 -3.72
CA SER A 143 7.11 15.57 -2.39
C SER A 143 5.96 15.53 -1.40
N ALA A 144 6.07 14.71 -0.36
CA ALA A 144 5.06 14.61 0.69
C ALA A 144 5.71 14.69 2.07
N VAL A 145 5.06 15.42 2.97
CA VAL A 145 5.38 15.47 4.41
C VAL A 145 4.13 15.04 5.15
N TRP A 146 4.27 14.10 6.08
CA TRP A 146 3.13 13.48 6.74
C TRP A 146 3.48 13.06 8.16
N THR A 147 2.46 12.92 9.01
CA THR A 147 2.55 12.42 10.38
C THR A 147 1.18 11.92 10.82
N TYR A 148 1.10 11.35 12.02
CA TYR A 148 -0.14 10.91 12.66
C TYR A 148 -0.62 11.93 13.69
N TRP A 149 -1.94 12.02 13.84
CA TRP A 149 -2.59 12.87 14.82
C TRP A 149 -3.57 12.06 15.67
N LYS A 150 -3.62 12.31 16.97
CA LYS A 150 -4.58 11.69 17.89
C LYS A 150 -5.65 12.71 18.29
N GLY A 151 -6.91 12.31 18.31
CA GLY A 151 -8.03 13.18 18.68
C GLY A 151 -8.40 14.21 17.60
N ALA A 152 -7.98 13.98 16.34
CA ALA A 152 -8.45 14.78 15.22
C ALA A 152 -9.95 14.59 14.98
N TYR A 153 -10.60 15.61 14.43
CA TYR A 153 -12.01 15.55 14.05
C TYR A 153 -12.26 14.43 13.05
N ARG A 154 -13.39 13.73 13.21
CA ARG A 154 -13.91 12.74 12.28
C ARG A 154 -15.40 13.01 12.09
N ASP A 155 -15.86 12.85 10.85
CA ASP A 155 -17.29 12.79 10.58
C ASP A 155 -17.92 11.57 11.29
N THR A 156 -19.24 11.52 11.30
CA THR A 156 -20.00 10.45 11.98
C THR A 156 -20.72 9.56 10.98
N GLY A 157 -21.12 8.36 11.42
CA GLY A 157 -21.87 7.43 10.58
C GLY A 157 -21.03 6.94 9.40
N LYS A 158 -21.63 6.93 8.20
CA LYS A 158 -21.01 6.33 7.00
C LYS A 158 -19.75 7.07 6.53
N ASP A 159 -19.62 8.35 6.87
CA ASP A 159 -18.52 9.21 6.42
C ASP A 159 -17.32 9.23 7.39
N GLU A 160 -17.42 8.59 8.56
CA GLU A 160 -16.33 8.54 9.57
C GLU A 160 -15.02 7.92 9.05
N GLY A 161 -15.11 7.16 7.96
CA GLY A 161 -14.03 6.48 7.27
C GLY A 161 -13.67 7.08 5.91
N ALA A 162 -14.28 8.19 5.51
CA ALA A 162 -14.00 8.83 4.23
C ALA A 162 -12.55 9.30 4.15
N THR A 163 -11.93 9.15 2.98
CA THR A 163 -10.68 9.85 2.70
C THR A 163 -11.01 11.28 2.32
N MET A 164 -10.41 12.24 3.01
CA MET A 164 -10.53 13.65 2.62
C MET A 164 -9.30 14.06 1.82
N VAL A 165 -9.53 14.74 0.71
CA VAL A 165 -8.51 15.37 -0.12
C VAL A 165 -8.76 16.87 -0.14
N LEU A 166 -7.86 17.64 0.46
CA LEU A 166 -8.03 19.08 0.63
C LEU A 166 -7.02 19.83 -0.23
N GLN A 167 -7.48 20.57 -1.21
CA GLN A 167 -6.61 21.37 -2.08
C GLN A 167 -6.10 22.62 -1.34
N THR A 168 -4.83 22.98 -1.55
CA THR A 168 -4.30 24.25 -1.04
C THR A 168 -4.94 25.45 -1.75
N ALA A 169 -5.01 26.59 -1.07
CA ALA A 169 -5.64 27.80 -1.62
C ALA A 169 -4.97 28.26 -2.94
N ASP A 170 -3.65 28.08 -3.06
CA ASP A 170 -2.85 28.39 -4.24
C ASP A 170 -2.90 27.31 -5.35
N ARG A 171 -3.59 26.18 -5.10
CA ARG A 171 -3.75 25.04 -6.01
C ARG A 171 -2.46 24.32 -6.39
N HIS A 172 -1.35 24.58 -5.70
CA HIS A 172 -0.07 23.94 -5.97
C HIS A 172 0.12 22.62 -5.22
N GLY A 173 -0.72 22.34 -4.22
CA GLY A 173 -0.65 21.13 -3.41
C GLY A 173 -2.01 20.68 -2.88
N TRP A 174 -1.98 19.65 -2.05
CA TRP A 174 -3.14 19.11 -1.38
C TRP A 174 -2.72 18.32 -0.13
N TYR A 175 -3.64 18.18 0.81
CA TYR A 175 -3.52 17.35 2.00
C TYR A 175 -4.41 16.13 1.86
N TRP A 176 -3.95 14.99 2.38
CA TRP A 176 -4.85 13.87 2.69
C TRP A 176 -5.16 13.85 4.18
N PHE A 177 -6.39 13.46 4.50
CA PHE A 177 -6.78 12.99 5.82
C PHE A 177 -7.33 11.57 5.68
N ILE A 178 -6.67 10.63 6.34
CA ILE A 178 -7.00 9.20 6.30
C ILE A 178 -7.24 8.75 7.74
N PRO A 179 -8.49 8.44 8.13
CA PRO A 179 -8.80 7.98 9.47
C PRO A 179 -8.27 6.56 9.70
N GLN A 180 -7.79 6.30 10.92
CA GLN A 180 -7.31 4.99 11.40
C GLN A 180 -8.11 4.54 12.61
#